data_AF-A0A2P2KH46-F1
#
_entry.id   AF-A0A2P2KH46-F1
#
_cell.length_a   1.000
_cell.length_b   1.000
_cell.length_c   1.000
_cell.angle_alpha   90.00
_cell.angle_beta   90.00
_cell.angle_gamma   90.00
#
_symmetry.space_group_name_H-M   'P 1'
#
loop_
_entity.id
_entity.type
_entity.pdbx_description
1 polymer ?
#
loop_
_entity_poly.entity_id
_entity_poly.type
_entity_poly.pdbx_seq_one_letter_code
_entity_poly.pdbx_strand_id
1 'polypeptide(L)'
;MCTVIKRIGPSLAYLEQIRQHMARLPSIDPNTRTILICGYPNVGKSSFINKITRADVDVQPYAFTTKSLFVGHTDYKYLRYQVIDTPGILDRPFEDRNIIEMCSITALAHLRAAVLLFLDISGSCGYSIAQQAALFHSIKSLFMNKPLIIVCNKTDLQPLEGISEEDMKLVMEMKAEAMKTVIGQGGEPTSDVSVLLTMSTLTEEGVITVKNAACERLLNQRVELKMKSKKINDCLNRFHVAIPKPRDQKERPPCIPQAVLEAKAKEAAEREKRKTEKDLEDENGGAGVYSANLRKNYILANDEWKEDILPEILDGHNVYDFIDPDILQRLEELEQEEGIRQAEAEDEDFEMDGKELTPEEQEALAEIRKKKSLLIQEHRMKKSIAESRPIVPRKFDKDRKFNTERMGRQLSALGLDPALAISRARSRGRKRERSVDKRHGDVDDAMEMDVDQPKKKLRMRSRSLSRSQSKSRPPSEIVPGEGFKDSAQKVKAFKLGKKSIKRRNKDARCGEADRVIPNLRPKHLFSGKRSIGKTQRR
;
A
#
# COMPACT_ATOMS: atom_id res chain seq x y z
N MET A 1 11.74 -48.80 -19.98
CA MET A 1 11.03 -47.93 -18.99
C MET A 1 9.65 -48.48 -18.63
N CYS A 2 8.73 -48.72 -19.57
CA CYS A 2 7.37 -49.19 -19.27
C CYS A 2 7.31 -50.53 -18.50
N THR A 3 8.22 -51.47 -18.77
CA THR A 3 8.33 -52.75 -18.04
C THR A 3 8.68 -52.55 -16.56
N VAL A 4 9.52 -51.56 -16.24
CA VAL A 4 9.86 -51.21 -14.86
C VAL A 4 8.66 -50.60 -14.15
N ILE A 5 7.91 -49.71 -14.81
CA ILE A 5 6.69 -49.10 -14.25
C ILE A 5 5.63 -50.17 -13.96
N LYS A 6 5.42 -51.13 -14.88
CA LYS A 6 4.48 -52.24 -14.67
C LYS A 6 4.86 -53.10 -13.46
N ARG A 7 6.15 -53.32 -13.22
CA ARG A 7 6.65 -54.08 -12.04
C ARG A 7 6.35 -53.36 -10.71
N ILE A 8 6.36 -52.02 -10.69
CA ILE A 8 6.10 -51.21 -9.48
C ILE A 8 4.59 -50.88 -9.33
N GLY A 9 3.75 -51.26 -10.30
CA GLY A 9 2.30 -51.02 -10.30
C GLY A 9 1.60 -51.34 -8.97
N PRO A 10 1.85 -52.50 -8.33
CA PRO A 10 1.25 -52.83 -7.03
C PRO A 10 1.62 -51.83 -5.91
N SER A 11 2.87 -51.38 -5.87
CA SER A 11 3.32 -50.38 -4.89
C SER A 11 2.69 -49.01 -5.14
N LEU A 12 2.50 -48.61 -6.39
CA LEU A 12 1.81 -47.36 -6.74
C LEU A 12 0.32 -47.43 -6.36
N ALA A 13 -0.33 -48.57 -6.57
CA ALA A 13 -1.71 -48.78 -6.14
C ALA A 13 -1.85 -48.69 -4.60
N TYR A 14 -0.91 -49.29 -3.87
CA TYR A 14 -0.86 -49.19 -2.41
C TYR A 14 -0.61 -47.74 -1.93
N LEU A 15 0.30 -47.01 -2.57
CA LEU A 15 0.54 -45.60 -2.25
C LEU A 15 -0.68 -44.72 -2.55
N GLU A 16 -1.43 -45.01 -3.60
CA GLU A 16 -2.68 -44.29 -3.89
C GLU A 16 -3.76 -44.58 -2.82
N GLN A 17 -3.89 -45.83 -2.36
CA GLN A 17 -4.76 -46.16 -1.24
C GLN A 17 -4.36 -45.40 0.04
N ILE A 18 -3.06 -45.38 0.38
CA ILE A 18 -2.56 -44.61 1.52
C ILE A 18 -2.86 -43.12 1.34
N ARG A 19 -2.61 -42.55 0.15
CA ARG A 19 -2.85 -41.14 -0.13
C ARG A 19 -4.32 -40.76 0.11
N GLN A 20 -5.25 -41.59 -0.36
CA GLN A 20 -6.69 -41.39 -0.16
C GLN A 20 -7.07 -41.47 1.32
N HIS A 21 -6.48 -42.41 2.09
CA HIS A 21 -6.70 -42.51 3.53
C HIS A 21 -6.10 -41.32 4.29
N MET A 22 -4.85 -40.95 4.01
CA MET A 22 -4.15 -39.83 4.64
C MET A 22 -4.85 -38.49 4.38
N ALA A 23 -5.43 -38.30 3.20
CA ALA A 23 -6.18 -37.09 2.86
C ALA A 23 -7.44 -36.88 3.72
N ARG A 24 -7.99 -37.96 4.30
CA ARG A 24 -9.19 -37.91 5.16
C ARG A 24 -8.85 -37.82 6.65
N LEU A 25 -7.57 -37.92 7.03
CA LEU A 25 -7.19 -37.83 8.43
C LEU A 25 -7.45 -36.42 8.97
N PRO A 26 -8.00 -36.29 10.19
CA PRO A 26 -8.23 -34.99 10.78
C PRO A 26 -6.91 -34.31 11.12
N SER A 27 -6.86 -32.99 10.97
CA SER A 27 -5.71 -32.19 11.40
C SER A 27 -5.74 -32.01 12.92
N ILE A 28 -4.78 -32.61 13.62
CA ILE A 28 -4.61 -32.48 15.08
C ILE A 28 -3.33 -31.71 15.36
N ASP A 29 -3.39 -30.69 16.21
CA ASP A 29 -2.19 -30.00 16.68
C ASP A 29 -1.88 -30.46 18.12
N PRO A 30 -0.80 -31.24 18.32
CA PRO A 30 -0.47 -31.81 19.62
C PRO A 30 -0.09 -30.78 20.70
N ASN A 31 0.24 -29.55 20.30
CA ASN A 31 0.62 -28.47 21.22
C ASN A 31 -0.56 -27.58 21.63
N THR A 32 -1.67 -27.63 20.87
CA THR A 32 -2.88 -26.86 21.20
C THR A 32 -3.63 -27.45 22.39
N ARG A 33 -4.62 -26.73 22.89
CA ARG A 33 -5.43 -27.17 24.05
C ARG A 33 -6.36 -28.27 23.59
N THR A 34 -6.08 -29.48 24.05
CA THR A 34 -6.81 -30.66 23.62
C THR A 34 -7.54 -31.28 24.81
N ILE A 35 -8.78 -31.71 24.60
CA ILE A 35 -9.55 -32.55 25.50
C ILE A 35 -9.68 -33.90 24.81
N LEU A 36 -9.30 -34.96 25.49
CA LEU A 36 -9.33 -36.31 24.97
C LEU A 36 -10.41 -37.11 25.71
N ILE A 37 -11.35 -37.68 24.97
CA ILE A 37 -12.46 -38.45 25.54
C ILE A 37 -12.09 -39.93 25.44
N CYS A 38 -12.07 -40.64 26.56
CA CYS A 38 -11.64 -42.04 26.67
C CYS A 38 -12.64 -42.84 27.51
N GLY A 39 -12.69 -44.16 27.32
CA GLY A 39 -13.57 -45.07 28.06
C GLY A 39 -14.00 -46.27 27.22
N TYR A 40 -14.81 -47.15 27.82
CA TYR A 40 -15.32 -48.35 27.16
C TYR A 40 -16.18 -48.04 25.92
N PRO A 41 -16.38 -48.98 24.99
CA PRO A 41 -17.39 -48.86 23.95
C PRO A 41 -18.78 -48.57 24.54
N ASN A 42 -19.65 -47.88 23.80
CA ASN A 42 -21.06 -47.63 24.16
C ASN A 42 -21.35 -46.83 25.45
N VAL A 43 -20.34 -46.22 26.08
CA VAL A 43 -20.52 -45.36 27.26
C VAL A 43 -21.02 -43.94 26.92
N GLY A 44 -21.15 -43.58 25.64
CA GLY A 44 -21.68 -42.28 25.20
C GLY A 44 -20.64 -41.19 24.86
N LYS A 45 -19.39 -41.57 24.57
CA LYS A 45 -18.31 -40.63 24.16
C LYS A 45 -18.64 -39.81 22.92
N SER A 46 -19.07 -40.48 21.85
CA SER A 46 -19.42 -39.87 20.58
C SER A 46 -20.70 -39.02 20.66
N SER A 47 -21.62 -39.39 21.57
CA SER A 47 -22.79 -38.55 21.87
C SER A 47 -22.39 -37.26 22.57
N PHE A 48 -21.41 -37.31 23.49
CA PHE A 48 -20.91 -36.12 24.17
C PHE A 48 -20.28 -35.13 23.18
N ILE A 49 -19.38 -35.59 22.28
CA ILE A 49 -18.73 -34.69 21.31
C ILE A 49 -19.72 -33.97 20.40
N ASN A 50 -20.79 -34.63 19.95
CA ASN A 50 -21.85 -34.02 19.14
C ASN A 50 -22.65 -32.96 19.93
N LYS A 51 -22.77 -33.11 21.26
CA LYS A 51 -23.46 -32.12 22.11
C LYS A 51 -22.58 -30.90 22.42
N ILE A 52 -21.27 -31.09 22.55
CA ILE A 52 -20.35 -30.00 22.92
C ILE A 52 -19.66 -29.32 21.74
N THR A 53 -19.69 -29.92 20.56
CA THR A 53 -19.08 -29.39 19.33
C THR A 53 -20.04 -29.51 18.15
N ARG A 54 -19.70 -28.88 17.02
CA ARG A 54 -20.42 -29.05 15.75
C ARG A 54 -19.89 -30.22 14.91
N ALA A 55 -19.20 -31.17 15.53
CA ALA A 55 -18.77 -32.38 14.83
C ALA A 55 -19.97 -33.31 14.67
N ASP A 56 -20.08 -33.95 13.50
CA ASP A 56 -21.08 -34.97 13.23
C ASP A 56 -20.41 -36.34 13.28
N VAL A 57 -20.39 -36.95 14.46
CA VAL A 57 -19.89 -38.31 14.69
C VAL A 57 -21.06 -39.27 14.75
N ASP A 58 -20.98 -40.39 14.04
CA ASP A 58 -22.02 -41.42 14.06
C ASP A 58 -22.15 -42.05 15.45
N VAL A 59 -23.39 -42.14 15.94
CA VAL A 59 -23.73 -42.80 17.22
C VAL A 59 -24.66 -43.97 16.92
N GLN A 60 -24.19 -45.17 17.25
CA GLN A 60 -24.96 -46.41 17.07
C GLN A 60 -24.84 -47.28 18.33
N PRO A 61 -25.82 -48.16 18.61
CA PRO A 61 -25.85 -48.95 19.85
C PRO A 61 -24.85 -50.10 19.87
N TYR A 62 -24.15 -50.38 18.78
CA TYR A 62 -23.14 -51.43 18.69
C TYR A 62 -21.72 -50.90 18.96
N ALA A 63 -20.88 -51.74 19.57
CA ALA A 63 -19.51 -51.39 19.92
C ALA A 63 -18.65 -51.06 18.68
N PHE A 64 -17.61 -50.25 18.89
CA PHE A 64 -16.65 -49.84 17.84
C PHE A 64 -17.29 -49.11 16.63
N THR A 65 -18.38 -48.38 16.88
CA THR A 65 -18.95 -47.42 15.91
C THR A 65 -17.87 -46.43 15.45
N THR A 66 -17.07 -45.91 16.39
CA THR A 66 -15.92 -45.05 16.13
C THR A 66 -14.65 -45.87 15.94
N LYS A 67 -14.12 -45.92 14.70
CA LYS A 67 -12.90 -46.68 14.35
C LYS A 67 -11.64 -45.82 14.21
N SER A 68 -11.81 -44.50 14.11
CA SER A 68 -10.73 -43.52 13.97
C SER A 68 -10.92 -42.37 14.97
N LEU A 69 -9.87 -41.60 15.22
CA LEU A 69 -9.99 -40.37 16.01
C LEU A 69 -10.85 -39.35 15.25
N PHE A 70 -11.84 -38.78 15.93
CA PHE A 70 -12.60 -37.65 15.41
C PHE A 70 -12.27 -36.39 16.20
N VAL A 71 -12.27 -35.25 15.53
CA VAL A 71 -11.90 -33.97 16.13
C VAL A 71 -13.08 -33.01 16.00
N GLY A 72 -13.55 -32.53 17.13
CA GLY A 72 -14.47 -31.42 17.25
C GLY A 72 -13.75 -30.18 17.79
N HIS A 73 -14.30 -29.01 17.52
CA HIS A 73 -13.81 -27.76 18.09
C HIS A 73 -14.88 -27.13 18.97
N THR A 74 -14.47 -26.65 20.15
CA THR A 74 -15.30 -25.86 21.05
C THR A 74 -14.54 -24.62 21.49
N ASP A 75 -15.28 -23.55 21.75
CA ASP A 75 -14.74 -22.33 22.34
C ASP A 75 -15.10 -22.25 23.84
N TYR A 76 -14.15 -21.84 24.67
CA TYR A 76 -14.33 -21.62 26.11
C TYR A 76 -13.40 -20.50 26.59
N LYS A 77 -13.93 -19.52 27.35
CA LYS A 77 -13.21 -18.30 27.78
C LYS A 77 -12.44 -17.64 26.62
N TYR A 78 -13.08 -17.50 25.46
CA TYR A 78 -12.51 -16.95 24.21
C TYR A 78 -11.29 -17.69 23.65
N LEU A 79 -11.07 -18.94 24.08
CA LEU A 79 -10.00 -19.80 23.59
C LEU A 79 -10.60 -21.01 22.87
N ARG A 80 -9.97 -21.40 21.76
CA ARG A 80 -10.34 -22.60 21.01
C ARG A 80 -9.69 -23.85 21.61
N TYR A 81 -10.50 -24.87 21.81
CA TYR A 81 -10.11 -26.20 22.26
C TYR A 81 -10.39 -27.23 21.16
N GLN A 82 -9.50 -28.21 21.05
CA GLN A 82 -9.71 -29.42 20.24
C GLN A 82 -10.28 -30.50 21.14
N VAL A 83 -11.42 -31.06 20.79
CA VAL A 83 -12.05 -32.18 21.49
C VAL A 83 -11.84 -33.39 20.61
N ILE A 84 -11.17 -34.41 21.12
CA ILE A 84 -10.84 -35.60 20.36
C ILE A 84 -11.62 -36.76 20.94
N ASP A 85 -12.49 -37.33 20.11
CA ASP A 85 -13.16 -38.59 20.41
C ASP A 85 -12.25 -39.77 20.03
N THR A 86 -12.17 -40.75 20.92
CA THR A 86 -11.32 -41.92 20.72
C THR A 86 -12.17 -43.19 20.57
N PRO A 87 -11.73 -44.15 19.73
CA PRO A 87 -12.28 -45.49 19.76
C PRO A 87 -12.29 -46.08 21.17
N GLY A 88 -13.31 -46.87 21.50
CA GLY A 88 -13.42 -47.53 22.80
C GLY A 88 -12.23 -48.45 23.09
N ILE A 89 -11.72 -48.39 24.31
CA ILE A 89 -10.61 -49.23 24.77
C ILE A 89 -11.18 -50.31 25.69
N LEU A 90 -10.69 -51.53 25.56
CA LEU A 90 -11.03 -52.65 26.43
C LEU A 90 -9.83 -53.00 27.33
N ASP A 91 -10.10 -53.61 28.48
CA ASP A 91 -9.05 -54.05 29.39
C ASP A 91 -8.39 -55.34 28.87
N ARG A 92 -7.34 -55.17 28.07
CA ARG A 92 -6.52 -56.25 27.48
C ARG A 92 -5.04 -55.92 27.59
N PRO A 93 -4.15 -56.94 27.66
CA PRO A 93 -2.70 -56.73 27.58
C PRO A 93 -2.31 -55.89 26.37
N PHE A 94 -1.31 -55.04 26.50
CA PHE A 94 -0.91 -54.11 25.43
C PHE A 94 -0.56 -54.81 24.11
N GLU A 95 -0.01 -56.02 24.16
CA GLU A 95 0.41 -56.81 22.99
C GLU A 95 -0.78 -57.34 22.18
N ASP A 96 -1.92 -57.57 22.84
CA ASP A 96 -3.12 -58.17 22.22
C ASP A 96 -4.12 -57.11 21.73
N ARG A 97 -3.76 -55.83 21.78
CA ARG A 97 -4.66 -54.73 21.39
C ARG A 97 -4.69 -54.52 19.88
N ASN A 98 -5.90 -54.33 19.37
CA ASN A 98 -6.12 -54.07 17.95
C ASN A 98 -5.58 -52.69 17.53
N ILE A 99 -5.33 -52.52 16.22
CA ILE A 99 -4.87 -51.23 15.64
C ILE A 99 -5.80 -50.07 16.02
N ILE A 100 -7.11 -50.32 16.10
CA ILE A 100 -8.13 -49.33 16.50
C ILE A 100 -7.92 -48.87 17.95
N GLU A 101 -7.67 -49.80 18.87
CA GLU A 101 -7.42 -49.50 20.28
C GLU A 101 -6.05 -48.85 20.48
N MET A 102 -5.05 -49.28 19.71
CA MET A 102 -3.72 -48.67 19.68
C MET A 102 -3.76 -47.21 19.23
N CYS A 103 -4.73 -46.83 18.38
CA CYS A 103 -4.93 -45.43 18.00
C CYS A 103 -5.30 -44.57 19.22
N SER A 104 -6.22 -45.05 20.07
CA SER A 104 -6.61 -44.37 21.31
C SER A 104 -5.45 -44.28 22.31
N ILE A 105 -4.64 -45.33 22.44
CA ILE A 105 -3.43 -45.34 23.29
C ILE A 105 -2.38 -44.35 22.77
N THR A 106 -2.17 -44.30 21.45
CA THR A 106 -1.22 -43.38 20.82
C THR A 106 -1.65 -41.93 21.08
N ALA A 107 -2.94 -41.62 20.94
CA ALA A 107 -3.49 -40.33 21.30
C ALA A 107 -3.28 -40.01 22.80
N LEU A 108 -3.59 -40.98 23.67
CA LEU A 108 -3.39 -40.90 25.10
C LEU A 108 -1.93 -40.74 25.51
N ALA A 109 -0.96 -41.25 24.75
CA ALA A 109 0.46 -41.11 25.08
C ALA A 109 1.00 -39.74 24.63
N HIS A 110 0.78 -39.37 23.37
CA HIS A 110 1.47 -38.25 22.74
C HIS A 110 0.77 -36.89 22.88
N LEU A 111 -0.53 -36.85 23.13
CA LEU A 111 -1.25 -35.58 23.23
C LEU A 111 -1.15 -34.96 24.63
N ARG A 112 -0.85 -33.67 24.70
CA ARG A 112 -0.87 -32.88 25.94
C ARG A 112 -2.29 -32.36 26.20
N ALA A 113 -3.15 -33.29 26.58
CA ALA A 113 -4.58 -33.08 26.71
C ALA A 113 -5.06 -33.19 28.17
N ALA A 114 -6.22 -32.61 28.46
CA ALA A 114 -7.04 -33.06 29.59
C ALA A 114 -7.79 -34.33 29.17
N VAL A 115 -7.77 -35.35 30.00
CA VAL A 115 -8.39 -36.65 29.73
C VAL A 115 -9.72 -36.71 30.47
N LEU A 116 -10.79 -36.96 29.72
CA LEU A 116 -12.11 -37.28 30.23
C LEU A 116 -12.31 -38.79 30.15
N LEU A 117 -12.37 -39.46 31.29
CA LEU A 117 -12.68 -40.88 31.37
C LEU A 117 -14.18 -41.05 31.59
N PHE A 118 -14.88 -41.54 30.57
CA PHE A 118 -16.31 -41.82 30.62
C PHE A 118 -16.58 -43.20 31.21
N LEU A 119 -17.43 -43.23 32.22
CA LEU A 119 -17.97 -44.41 32.87
C LEU A 119 -19.48 -44.47 32.64
N ASP A 120 -19.99 -45.66 32.39
CA ASP A 120 -21.43 -45.94 32.39
C ASP A 120 -21.82 -46.64 33.69
N ILE A 121 -22.60 -45.94 34.51
CA ILE A 121 -23.11 -46.45 35.79
C ILE A 121 -24.27 -47.43 35.58
N SER A 122 -25.05 -47.25 34.51
CA SER A 122 -26.30 -47.98 34.29
C SER A 122 -26.10 -49.45 33.92
N GLY A 123 -24.89 -49.84 33.54
CA GLY A 123 -24.58 -51.17 32.97
C GLY A 123 -25.09 -51.39 31.54
N SER A 124 -25.77 -50.40 30.94
CA SER A 124 -26.35 -50.51 29.58
C SER A 124 -25.30 -50.61 28.47
N CYS A 125 -24.03 -50.27 28.72
CA CYS A 125 -22.93 -50.49 27.79
C CYS A 125 -22.52 -51.96 27.61
N GLY A 126 -23.07 -52.88 28.43
CA GLY A 126 -22.76 -54.32 28.38
C GLY A 126 -21.52 -54.74 29.17
N TYR A 127 -20.95 -53.85 29.98
CA TYR A 127 -19.77 -54.10 30.82
C TYR A 127 -20.03 -53.62 32.25
N SER A 128 -19.50 -54.35 33.24
CA SER A 128 -19.68 -53.99 34.66
C SER A 128 -18.80 -52.81 35.06
N ILE A 129 -19.16 -52.13 36.14
CA ILE A 129 -18.35 -51.02 36.70
C ILE A 129 -16.96 -51.53 37.11
N ALA A 130 -16.86 -52.74 37.65
CA ALA A 130 -15.58 -53.39 37.97
C ALA A 130 -14.66 -53.54 36.75
N GLN A 131 -15.19 -53.93 35.58
CA GLN A 131 -14.40 -54.01 34.34
C GLN A 131 -13.96 -52.62 33.85
N GLN A 132 -14.82 -51.62 34.03
CA GLN A 132 -14.49 -50.22 33.72
C GLN A 132 -13.38 -49.67 34.64
N ALA A 133 -13.41 -50.02 35.93
CA ALA A 133 -12.37 -49.68 36.89
C ALA A 133 -11.05 -50.42 36.62
N ALA A 134 -11.09 -51.70 36.22
CA ALA A 134 -9.90 -52.46 35.86
C ALA A 134 -9.14 -51.81 34.68
N LEU A 135 -9.87 -51.36 33.65
CA LEU A 135 -9.30 -50.59 32.55
C LEU A 135 -8.59 -49.33 33.08
N PHE A 136 -9.23 -48.56 33.96
CA PHE A 136 -8.64 -47.35 34.52
C PHE A 136 -7.28 -47.61 35.16
N HIS A 137 -7.17 -48.65 36.00
CA HIS A 137 -5.91 -49.02 36.62
C HIS A 137 -4.88 -49.50 35.59
N SER A 138 -5.29 -50.21 34.53
CA SER A 138 -4.39 -50.66 33.45
C SER A 138 -3.73 -49.51 32.68
N ILE A 139 -4.48 -48.43 32.40
CA ILE A 139 -4.01 -47.28 31.61
C ILE A 139 -3.55 -46.10 32.47
N LYS A 140 -3.56 -46.25 33.80
CA LYS A 140 -3.21 -45.21 34.79
C LYS A 140 -1.85 -44.55 34.52
N SER A 141 -0.86 -45.32 34.08
CA SER A 141 0.48 -44.83 33.75
C SER A 141 0.48 -43.81 32.60
N LEU A 142 -0.51 -43.86 31.70
CA LEU A 142 -0.63 -42.94 30.56
C LEU A 142 -1.22 -41.57 30.97
N PHE A 143 -1.80 -41.46 32.16
CA PHE A 143 -2.37 -40.21 32.68
C PHE A 143 -1.36 -39.32 33.39
N MET A 144 -0.10 -39.75 33.50
CA MET A 144 0.95 -38.93 34.12
C MET A 144 1.10 -37.59 33.40
N ASN A 145 1.19 -36.50 34.17
CA ASN A 145 1.27 -35.11 33.68
C ASN A 145 0.04 -34.61 32.92
N LYS A 146 -1.11 -35.28 33.03
CA LYS A 146 -2.36 -34.90 32.33
C LYS A 146 -3.48 -34.66 33.35
N PRO A 147 -4.27 -33.58 33.23
CA PRO A 147 -5.45 -33.39 34.05
C PRO A 147 -6.46 -34.48 33.73
N LEU A 148 -6.92 -35.20 34.75
CA LEU A 148 -7.87 -36.29 34.63
C LEU A 148 -9.20 -35.89 35.29
N ILE A 149 -10.32 -36.18 34.61
CA ILE A 149 -11.67 -36.05 35.13
C ILE A 149 -12.40 -37.35 34.83
N ILE A 150 -13.09 -37.87 35.84
CA ILE A 150 -13.96 -39.03 35.72
C ILE A 150 -15.38 -38.53 35.50
N VAL A 151 -16.00 -39.01 34.43
CA VAL A 151 -17.30 -38.58 33.97
C VAL A 151 -18.25 -39.77 34.02
N CYS A 152 -19.20 -39.71 34.92
CA CYS A 152 -20.26 -40.69 35.06
C CYS A 152 -21.42 -40.31 34.14
N ASN A 153 -21.58 -41.05 33.04
CA ASN A 153 -22.62 -40.81 32.04
C ASN A 153 -23.84 -41.72 32.23
N LYS A 154 -24.95 -41.35 31.57
CA LYS A 154 -26.27 -42.03 31.63
C LYS A 154 -26.92 -42.01 33.01
N THR A 155 -26.74 -40.91 33.74
CA THR A 155 -27.34 -40.74 35.08
C THR A 155 -28.86 -40.63 35.06
N ASP A 156 -29.46 -40.45 33.90
CA ASP A 156 -30.90 -40.52 33.66
C ASP A 156 -31.46 -41.94 33.87
N LEU A 157 -30.67 -42.98 33.57
CA LEU A 157 -31.06 -44.37 33.81
C LEU A 157 -30.78 -44.80 35.24
N GLN A 158 -29.59 -44.45 35.75
CA GLN A 158 -29.16 -44.81 37.09
C GLN A 158 -28.42 -43.63 37.75
N PRO A 159 -28.99 -42.99 38.79
CA PRO A 159 -28.30 -41.91 39.50
C PRO A 159 -27.13 -42.46 40.33
N LEU A 160 -26.13 -41.61 40.58
CA LEU A 160 -24.92 -41.98 41.34
C LEU A 160 -25.23 -42.50 42.76
N GLU A 161 -26.28 -41.96 43.39
CA GLU A 161 -26.71 -42.34 44.74
C GLU A 161 -27.37 -43.73 44.80
N GLY A 162 -27.85 -44.26 43.67
CA GLY A 162 -28.55 -45.54 43.58
C GLY A 162 -27.65 -46.75 43.32
N ILE A 163 -26.33 -46.59 43.35
CA ILE A 163 -25.36 -47.64 43.02
C ILE A 163 -25.11 -48.54 44.24
N SER A 164 -24.71 -49.80 43.99
CA SER A 164 -24.23 -50.71 45.04
C SER A 164 -23.06 -50.10 45.84
N GLU A 165 -22.96 -50.43 47.14
CA GLU A 165 -21.87 -49.92 47.98
C GLU A 165 -20.48 -50.36 47.48
N GLU A 166 -20.41 -51.52 46.81
CA GLU A 166 -19.17 -52.07 46.23
C GLU A 166 -18.70 -51.24 45.02
N ASP A 167 -19.61 -50.97 44.09
CA ASP A 167 -19.31 -50.17 42.90
C ASP A 167 -19.04 -48.70 43.26
N MET A 168 -19.72 -48.18 44.29
CA MET A 168 -19.44 -46.82 44.79
C MET A 168 -18.04 -46.73 45.40
N LYS A 169 -17.57 -47.77 46.10
CA LYS A 169 -16.18 -47.84 46.59
C LYS A 169 -15.18 -47.81 45.44
N LEU A 170 -15.44 -48.55 44.36
CA LEU A 170 -14.57 -48.54 43.16
C LEU A 170 -14.51 -47.14 42.52
N VAL A 171 -15.65 -46.48 42.34
CA VAL A 171 -15.70 -45.11 41.77
C VAL A 171 -14.99 -44.11 42.68
N MET A 172 -15.14 -44.23 44.01
CA MET A 172 -14.41 -43.40 44.97
C MET A 172 -12.91 -43.67 44.97
N GLU A 173 -12.48 -44.92 44.80
CA GLU A 173 -11.07 -45.28 44.64
C GLU A 173 -10.49 -44.61 43.39
N MET A 174 -11.16 -44.74 42.25
CA MET A 174 -10.76 -44.07 41.01
C MET A 174 -10.67 -42.55 41.19
N LYS A 175 -11.63 -41.94 41.91
CA LYS A 175 -11.61 -40.51 42.26
C LYS A 175 -10.37 -40.15 43.08
N ALA A 176 -10.05 -40.94 44.10
CA ALA A 176 -8.86 -40.71 44.93
C ALA A 176 -7.56 -40.85 44.13
N GLU A 177 -7.50 -41.81 43.20
CA GLU A 177 -6.34 -41.96 42.31
C GLU A 177 -6.22 -40.80 41.32
N ALA A 178 -7.33 -40.34 40.76
CA ALA A 178 -7.37 -39.17 39.90
C ALA A 178 -6.93 -37.88 40.64
N MET A 179 -7.22 -37.78 41.94
CA MET A 179 -6.66 -36.70 42.77
C MET A 179 -5.16 -36.81 42.97
N LYS A 180 -4.62 -38.02 43.20
CA LYS A 180 -3.16 -38.21 43.38
C LYS A 180 -2.38 -37.78 42.14
N THR A 181 -2.91 -38.04 40.94
CA THR A 181 -2.30 -37.54 39.69
C THR A 181 -2.26 -36.01 39.59
N VAL A 182 -3.13 -35.31 40.33
CA VAL A 182 -3.18 -33.84 40.42
C VAL A 182 -2.21 -33.30 41.48
N ILE A 183 -2.13 -33.94 42.66
CA ILE A 183 -1.29 -33.48 43.79
C ILE A 183 0.21 -33.52 43.47
N GLY A 184 0.67 -34.50 42.69
CA GLY A 184 2.06 -34.58 42.24
C GLY A 184 2.52 -33.43 41.32
N GLN A 185 1.60 -32.56 40.89
CA GLN A 185 1.87 -31.49 39.92
C GLN A 185 1.90 -30.07 40.53
N GLY A 186 1.76 -29.92 41.85
CA GLY A 186 1.90 -28.63 42.54
C GLY A 186 0.69 -27.70 42.48
N GLY A 187 -0.49 -28.21 42.10
CA GLY A 187 -1.75 -27.48 42.18
C GLY A 187 -2.33 -27.49 43.59
N GLU A 188 -2.91 -26.37 44.03
CA GLU A 188 -3.78 -26.35 45.21
C GLU A 188 -4.96 -27.32 45.03
N PRO A 189 -5.42 -27.99 46.12
CA PRO A 189 -6.61 -28.84 46.08
C PRO A 189 -7.84 -27.96 45.84
N THR A 190 -8.14 -27.70 44.58
CA THR A 190 -9.40 -27.07 44.18
C THR A 190 -10.50 -28.12 44.29
N SER A 191 -11.51 -27.77 45.10
CA SER A 191 -12.74 -28.52 45.46
C SER A 191 -12.92 -29.95 44.91
N ASP A 192 -13.11 -30.89 45.84
CA ASP A 192 -13.39 -32.33 45.65
C ASP A 192 -14.49 -32.67 44.63
N VAL A 193 -15.33 -31.69 44.31
CA VAL A 193 -16.51 -31.78 43.42
C VAL A 193 -16.12 -31.76 41.94
N SER A 194 -14.93 -31.28 41.59
CA SER A 194 -14.57 -31.06 40.17
C SER A 194 -13.86 -32.24 39.47
N VAL A 195 -13.52 -33.32 40.20
CA VAL A 195 -12.84 -34.51 39.64
C VAL A 195 -13.82 -35.57 39.14
N LEU A 196 -14.92 -35.77 39.86
CA LEU A 196 -15.97 -36.73 39.56
C LEU A 196 -17.23 -35.94 39.23
N LEU A 197 -17.70 -36.06 37.99
CA LEU A 197 -18.88 -35.34 37.51
C LEU A 197 -19.89 -36.32 36.94
N THR A 198 -21.16 -36.08 37.23
CA THR A 198 -22.28 -36.80 36.64
C THR A 198 -22.83 -36.00 35.47
N MET A 199 -23.26 -36.72 34.43
CA MET A 199 -23.93 -36.11 33.29
C MET A 199 -24.87 -37.09 32.59
N SER A 200 -25.81 -36.55 31.83
CA SER A 200 -26.58 -37.31 30.86
C SER A 200 -26.59 -36.59 29.52
N THR A 201 -26.29 -37.33 28.45
CA THR A 201 -26.42 -36.83 27.08
C THR A 201 -27.86 -36.81 26.58
N LEU A 202 -28.78 -37.48 27.27
CA LEU A 202 -30.21 -37.52 26.92
C LEU A 202 -30.93 -36.28 27.46
N THR A 203 -30.76 -35.97 28.75
CA THR A 203 -31.37 -34.78 29.40
C THR A 203 -30.53 -33.51 29.23
N GLU A 204 -29.29 -33.64 28.73
CA GLU A 204 -28.29 -32.58 28.59
C GLU A 204 -27.80 -31.97 29.92
N GLU A 205 -28.20 -32.58 31.04
CA GLU A 205 -27.74 -32.18 32.36
C GLU A 205 -26.26 -32.56 32.56
N GLY A 206 -25.48 -31.64 33.13
CA GLY A 206 -24.06 -31.85 33.42
C GLY A 206 -23.11 -31.82 32.21
N VAL A 207 -23.60 -31.78 30.97
CA VAL A 207 -22.76 -31.75 29.76
C VAL A 207 -21.83 -30.52 29.74
N ILE A 208 -22.41 -29.34 30.01
CA ILE A 208 -21.66 -28.07 30.00
C ILE A 208 -20.72 -27.97 31.21
N THR A 209 -21.12 -28.50 32.37
CA THR A 209 -20.29 -28.46 33.59
C THR A 209 -19.03 -29.30 33.40
N VAL A 210 -19.14 -30.50 32.82
CA VAL A 210 -18.00 -31.35 32.44
C VAL A 210 -17.07 -30.64 31.47
N LYS A 211 -17.63 -30.04 30.40
CA LYS A 211 -16.83 -29.26 29.43
C LYS A 211 -16.05 -28.14 30.12
N ASN A 212 -16.72 -27.35 30.95
CA ASN A 212 -16.14 -26.20 31.61
C ASN A 212 -15.04 -26.62 32.60
N ALA A 213 -15.30 -27.67 33.41
CA ALA A 213 -14.32 -28.22 34.34
C ALA A 213 -13.06 -28.73 33.64
N ALA A 214 -13.23 -29.43 32.50
CA ALA A 214 -12.12 -29.90 31.68
C ALA A 214 -11.26 -28.76 31.13
N CYS A 215 -11.93 -27.74 30.56
CA CYS A 215 -11.24 -26.59 30.00
C CYS A 215 -10.51 -25.79 31.09
N GLU A 216 -11.15 -25.58 32.23
CA GLU A 216 -10.59 -24.82 33.35
C GLU A 216 -9.38 -25.51 33.96
N ARG A 217 -9.45 -26.83 34.19
CA ARG A 217 -8.31 -27.60 34.69
C ARG A 217 -7.13 -27.58 33.73
N LEU A 218 -7.38 -27.80 32.44
CA LEU A 218 -6.33 -27.71 31.43
C LEU A 218 -5.72 -26.31 31.35
N LEU A 219 -6.55 -25.28 31.47
CA LEU A 219 -6.10 -23.90 31.46
C LEU A 219 -5.21 -23.59 32.67
N ASN A 220 -5.63 -23.98 33.87
CA ASN A 220 -4.87 -23.76 35.11
C ASN A 220 -3.49 -24.42 35.04
N GLN A 221 -3.43 -25.70 34.64
CA GLN A 221 -2.17 -26.41 34.45
C GLN A 221 -1.26 -25.72 33.42
N ARG A 222 -1.83 -25.28 32.28
CA ARG A 222 -1.06 -24.58 31.24
C ARG A 222 -0.58 -23.20 31.68
N VAL A 223 -1.38 -22.47 32.45
CA VAL A 223 -1.00 -21.17 33.02
C VAL A 223 0.15 -21.38 34.01
N GLU A 224 0.08 -22.38 34.87
CA GLU A 224 1.16 -22.69 35.81
C GLU A 224 2.48 -23.04 35.11
N LEU A 225 2.43 -23.90 34.09
CA LEU A 225 3.59 -24.20 33.23
C LEU A 225 4.12 -22.95 32.52
N LYS A 226 3.22 -22.02 32.15
CA LYS A 226 3.60 -20.77 31.50
C LYS A 226 4.21 -19.76 32.48
N MET A 227 3.73 -19.71 33.72
CA MET A 227 4.28 -18.90 34.81
C MET A 227 5.71 -19.33 35.15
N LYS A 228 5.99 -20.64 35.13
CA LYS A 228 7.35 -21.20 35.27
C LYS A 228 8.28 -20.83 34.08
N SER A 229 7.73 -20.34 32.96
CA SER A 229 8.49 -20.03 31.75
C SER A 229 8.94 -18.57 31.69
N LYS A 230 10.16 -18.31 31.20
CA LYS A 230 10.68 -16.94 30.99
C LYS A 230 9.91 -16.11 29.95
N LYS A 231 9.10 -16.77 29.09
CA LYS A 231 8.30 -16.12 28.03
C LYS A 231 7.13 -15.29 28.57
N ILE A 232 6.85 -15.32 29.87
CA ILE A 232 5.80 -14.48 30.45
C ILE A 232 6.18 -13.00 30.41
N ASN A 233 7.47 -12.68 30.57
CA ASN A 233 7.98 -11.31 30.61
C ASN A 233 7.64 -10.53 29.34
N ASP A 234 7.68 -11.18 28.17
CA ASP A 234 7.32 -10.58 26.88
C ASP A 234 5.84 -10.15 26.81
N CYS A 235 4.98 -10.79 27.60
CA CYS A 235 3.54 -10.58 27.61
C CYS A 235 3.05 -9.71 28.77
N LEU A 236 3.88 -9.41 29.78
CA LEU A 236 3.47 -8.66 30.98
C LEU A 236 2.84 -7.31 30.63
N ASN A 237 3.36 -6.63 29.60
CA ASN A 237 2.82 -5.36 29.11
C ASN A 237 1.35 -5.45 28.66
N ARG A 238 0.87 -6.63 28.25
CA ARG A 238 -0.53 -6.85 27.83
C ARG A 238 -1.47 -7.07 29.01
N PHE A 239 -0.95 -7.59 30.12
CA PHE A 239 -1.73 -7.82 31.34
C PHE A 239 -1.80 -6.57 32.22
N HIS A 240 -0.82 -5.67 32.09
CA HIS A 240 -0.79 -4.43 32.85
C HIS A 240 -1.88 -3.45 32.37
N VAL A 241 -2.91 -3.28 33.19
CA VAL A 241 -3.92 -2.23 33.01
C VAL A 241 -3.37 -0.94 33.63
N ALA A 242 -3.21 0.10 32.83
CA ALA A 242 -2.72 1.39 33.31
C ALA A 242 -3.79 2.09 34.15
N ILE A 243 -3.49 2.31 35.43
CA ILE A 243 -4.34 3.07 36.34
C ILE A 243 -3.96 4.55 36.21
N PRO A 244 -4.83 5.41 35.68
CA PRO A 244 -4.52 6.82 35.49
C PRO A 244 -4.35 7.51 36.86
N LYS A 245 -3.21 8.18 37.05
CA LYS A 245 -3.00 9.02 38.23
C LYS A 245 -3.79 10.32 38.08
N PRO A 246 -4.48 10.81 39.12
CA PRO A 246 -5.18 12.09 39.06
C PRO A 246 -4.15 13.20 38.83
N ARG A 247 -4.30 13.93 37.73
CA ARG A 247 -3.43 15.06 37.35
C ARG A 247 -4.05 16.40 37.72
N ASP A 248 -5.32 16.59 37.34
CA ASP A 248 -6.09 17.82 37.53
C ASP A 248 -7.43 17.48 38.23
N GLN A 249 -8.09 18.45 38.86
CA GLN A 249 -9.43 18.28 39.48
C GLN A 249 -10.60 18.38 38.47
N LYS A 250 -10.33 18.37 37.15
CA LYS A 250 -11.37 18.49 36.12
C LYS A 250 -12.00 17.12 35.82
N GLU A 251 -13.29 16.99 36.08
CA GLU A 251 -14.05 15.81 35.71
C GLU A 251 -14.19 15.66 34.18
N ARG A 252 -14.09 14.42 33.71
CA ARG A 252 -14.25 14.06 32.29
C ARG A 252 -15.25 12.91 32.16
N PRO A 253 -16.55 13.16 32.37
CA PRO A 253 -17.56 12.13 32.28
C PRO A 253 -17.71 11.62 30.82
N PRO A 254 -18.16 10.37 30.62
CA PRO A 254 -18.51 9.89 29.30
C PRO A 254 -19.72 10.67 28.75
N CYS A 255 -19.57 11.27 27.57
CA CYS A 255 -20.66 11.99 26.90
C CYS A 255 -21.47 11.00 26.04
N ILE A 256 -22.52 10.42 26.63
CA ILE A 256 -23.46 9.53 25.94
C ILE A 256 -24.76 10.33 25.72
N PRO A 257 -25.16 10.62 24.47
CA PRO A 257 -26.40 11.34 24.20
C PRO A 257 -27.64 10.58 24.70
N GLN A 258 -28.62 11.30 25.24
CA GLN A 258 -29.84 10.71 25.78
C GLN A 258 -30.61 9.89 24.74
N ALA A 259 -30.63 10.33 23.47
CA ALA A 259 -31.24 9.59 22.37
C ALA A 259 -30.71 8.16 22.21
N VAL A 260 -29.43 7.89 22.53
CA VAL A 260 -28.84 6.54 22.45
C VAL A 260 -29.30 5.66 23.62
N LEU A 261 -29.47 6.24 24.80
CA LEU A 261 -29.97 5.54 25.98
C LEU A 261 -31.44 5.15 25.79
N GLU A 262 -32.25 6.08 25.29
CA GLU A 262 -33.66 5.83 24.95
C GLU A 262 -33.80 4.81 23.82
N ALA A 263 -32.96 4.88 22.78
CA ALA A 263 -32.96 3.90 21.70
C ALA A 263 -32.64 2.48 22.19
N LYS A 264 -31.66 2.31 23.08
CA LYS A 264 -31.35 1.00 23.68
C LYS A 264 -32.50 0.47 24.54
N ALA A 265 -33.19 1.34 25.27
CA ALA A 265 -34.35 0.97 26.06
C ALA A 265 -35.54 0.54 25.17
N LYS A 266 -35.75 1.25 24.06
CA LYS A 266 -36.77 0.90 23.06
C LYS A 266 -36.43 -0.39 22.30
N GLU A 267 -35.18 -0.60 21.88
CA GLU A 267 -34.75 -1.85 21.21
C GLU A 267 -34.92 -3.08 22.10
N ALA A 268 -34.80 -2.93 23.42
CA ALA A 268 -35.09 -4.00 24.37
C ALA A 268 -36.59 -4.30 24.51
N ALA A 269 -37.47 -3.32 24.22
CA ALA A 269 -38.92 -3.41 24.41
C ALA A 269 -39.70 -3.72 23.11
N GLU A 270 -39.32 -3.09 22.00
CA GLU A 270 -39.94 -3.21 20.69
C GLU A 270 -39.10 -4.11 19.77
N ARG A 271 -39.75 -5.12 19.17
CA ARG A 271 -39.13 -6.04 18.21
C ARG A 271 -39.11 -5.52 16.76
N GLU A 272 -39.69 -4.35 16.50
CA GLU A 272 -39.76 -3.81 15.15
C GLU A 272 -38.39 -3.29 14.71
N LYS A 273 -37.85 -3.92 13.66
CA LYS A 273 -36.56 -3.54 13.10
C LYS A 273 -36.75 -2.31 12.21
N ARG A 274 -35.99 -1.25 12.48
CA ARG A 274 -35.87 -0.11 11.57
C ARG A 274 -35.41 -0.59 10.20
N LYS A 275 -36.09 -0.17 9.13
CA LYS A 275 -35.64 -0.41 7.75
C LYS A 275 -34.24 0.18 7.56
N THR A 276 -33.30 -0.67 7.17
CA THR A 276 -31.93 -0.28 6.86
C THR A 276 -31.80 0.08 5.39
N GLU A 277 -30.75 0.82 5.03
CA GLU A 277 -30.47 1.15 3.63
C GLU A 277 -30.23 -0.12 2.78
N LYS A 278 -29.75 -1.19 3.42
CA LYS A 278 -29.59 -2.50 2.78
C LYS A 278 -30.94 -3.13 2.43
N ASP A 279 -31.94 -3.00 3.30
CA ASP A 279 -33.28 -3.49 3.00
C ASP A 279 -33.91 -2.71 1.84
N LEU A 280 -33.67 -1.39 1.78
CA LEU A 280 -34.10 -0.54 0.65
C LEU A 280 -33.36 -0.89 -0.65
N GLU A 281 -32.08 -1.23 -0.57
CA GLU A 281 -31.30 -1.71 -1.71
C GLU A 281 -31.88 -3.02 -2.25
N ASP A 282 -32.14 -3.99 -1.36
CA ASP A 282 -32.74 -5.28 -1.73
C ASP A 282 -34.15 -5.12 -2.32
N GLU A 283 -34.96 -4.19 -1.81
CA GLU A 283 -36.29 -3.85 -2.36
C GLU A 283 -36.21 -3.20 -3.76
N ASN A 284 -35.17 -2.40 -4.04
CA ASN A 284 -35.06 -1.58 -5.25
C ASN A 284 -34.12 -2.14 -6.33
N GLY A 285 -33.98 -3.47 -6.38
CA GLY A 285 -33.24 -4.16 -7.45
C GLY A 285 -31.82 -4.60 -7.08
N GLY A 286 -31.44 -4.44 -5.82
CA GLY A 286 -30.21 -4.99 -5.24
C GLY A 286 -28.93 -4.26 -5.66
N ALA A 287 -27.82 -4.87 -5.26
CA ALA A 287 -26.48 -4.34 -5.46
C ALA A 287 -26.14 -4.14 -6.95
N GLY A 288 -25.82 -2.90 -7.32
CA GLY A 288 -25.42 -2.50 -8.66
C GLY A 288 -26.54 -1.87 -9.51
N VAL A 289 -27.80 -2.00 -9.11
CA VAL A 289 -28.94 -1.30 -9.72
C VAL A 289 -29.41 -0.14 -8.85
N TYR A 290 -29.51 -0.37 -7.54
CA TYR A 290 -29.89 0.67 -6.60
C TYR A 290 -28.83 1.79 -6.54
N SER A 291 -29.26 3.02 -6.75
CA SER A 291 -28.44 4.22 -6.59
C SER A 291 -28.91 4.99 -5.36
N ALA A 292 -28.19 4.85 -4.25
CA ALA A 292 -28.50 5.54 -3.00
C ALA A 292 -28.32 7.05 -3.16
N ASN A 293 -29.37 7.83 -2.90
CA ASN A 293 -29.27 9.30 -2.89
C ASN A 293 -28.63 9.78 -1.58
N LEU A 294 -27.41 10.33 -1.69
CA LEU A 294 -26.65 10.86 -0.54
C LEU A 294 -27.29 12.11 0.08
N ARG A 295 -28.03 12.88 -0.71
CA ARG A 295 -28.59 14.19 -0.31
C ARG A 295 -29.83 14.07 0.57
N LYS A 296 -30.53 12.93 0.52
CA LYS A 296 -31.78 12.65 1.26
C LYS A 296 -31.69 12.95 2.76
N ASN A 297 -30.54 12.66 3.37
CA ASN A 297 -30.33 12.76 4.82
C ASN A 297 -29.64 14.07 5.25
N TYR A 298 -29.45 15.03 4.35
CA TYR A 298 -28.88 16.33 4.71
C TYR A 298 -29.87 17.12 5.57
N ILE A 299 -29.33 17.88 6.53
CA ILE A 299 -30.11 18.76 7.39
C ILE A 299 -29.86 20.17 6.87
N LEU A 300 -30.83 20.69 6.11
CA LEU A 300 -30.81 22.05 5.56
C LEU A 300 -31.90 22.88 6.24
N ALA A 301 -31.83 24.21 6.11
CA ALA A 301 -32.88 25.10 6.62
C ALA A 301 -34.24 24.82 5.96
N ASN A 302 -34.23 24.55 4.64
CA ASN A 302 -35.39 24.12 3.88
C ASN A 302 -35.11 22.77 3.23
N ASP A 303 -36.06 21.84 3.35
CA ASP A 303 -35.91 20.49 2.80
C ASP A 303 -35.98 20.44 1.27
N GLU A 304 -36.61 21.44 0.64
CA GLU A 304 -36.74 21.55 -0.82
C GLU A 304 -35.38 21.70 -1.52
N TRP A 305 -34.42 22.38 -0.87
CA TRP A 305 -33.09 22.66 -1.43
C TRP A 305 -32.16 21.44 -1.44
N LYS A 306 -32.59 20.28 -0.94
CA LYS A 306 -31.74 19.07 -0.89
C LYS A 306 -31.34 18.60 -2.27
N GLU A 307 -32.19 18.80 -3.28
CA GLU A 307 -31.92 18.34 -4.65
C GLU A 307 -31.24 19.40 -5.52
N ASP A 308 -31.03 20.62 -5.00
CA ASP A 308 -30.40 21.70 -5.75
C ASP A 308 -28.95 21.36 -6.13
N ILE A 309 -28.52 21.86 -7.28
CA ILE A 309 -27.17 21.67 -7.80
C ILE A 309 -26.41 22.98 -7.61
N LEU A 310 -25.40 22.96 -6.73
CA LEU A 310 -24.50 24.09 -6.54
C LEU A 310 -23.53 24.21 -7.74
N PRO A 311 -23.39 25.39 -8.37
CA PRO A 311 -22.38 25.59 -9.39
C PRO A 311 -20.98 25.54 -8.75
N GLU A 312 -20.09 24.70 -9.28
CA GLU A 312 -18.73 24.57 -8.77
C GLU A 312 -17.77 25.60 -9.38
N ILE A 313 -17.96 25.91 -10.67
CA ILE A 313 -17.06 26.76 -11.46
C ILE A 313 -17.89 27.82 -12.18
N LEU A 314 -17.43 29.08 -12.09
CA LEU A 314 -17.98 30.23 -12.80
C LEU A 314 -16.81 31.03 -13.40
N ASP A 315 -16.80 31.26 -14.71
CA ASP A 315 -15.80 32.06 -15.43
C ASP A 315 -14.33 31.73 -15.10
N GLY A 316 -14.03 30.44 -14.98
CA GLY A 316 -12.68 29.95 -14.67
C GLY A 316 -12.28 30.00 -13.20
N HIS A 317 -13.19 30.44 -12.32
CA HIS A 317 -12.99 30.53 -10.88
C HIS A 317 -13.88 29.51 -10.15
N ASN A 318 -13.42 28.99 -9.01
CA ASN A 318 -14.23 28.10 -8.19
C ASN A 318 -15.17 28.93 -7.32
N VAL A 319 -16.45 28.58 -7.30
CA VAL A 319 -17.47 29.30 -6.52
C VAL A 319 -17.24 29.16 -5.01
N TYR A 320 -16.72 28.00 -4.56
CA TYR A 320 -16.43 27.73 -3.14
C TYR A 320 -15.43 28.71 -2.52
N ASP A 321 -14.55 29.30 -3.31
CA ASP A 321 -13.55 30.27 -2.82
C ASP A 321 -14.21 31.61 -2.43
N PHE A 322 -15.44 31.85 -2.89
CA PHE A 322 -16.23 33.07 -2.67
C PHE A 322 -17.45 32.84 -1.77
N ILE A 323 -17.60 31.67 -1.14
CA ILE A 323 -18.71 31.44 -0.20
C ILE A 323 -18.34 32.04 1.16
N ASP A 324 -18.94 33.18 1.49
CA ASP A 324 -18.81 33.83 2.78
C ASP A 324 -20.20 34.32 3.24
N PRO A 325 -20.58 34.14 4.52
CA PRO A 325 -21.86 34.64 5.03
C PRO A 325 -22.03 36.15 4.86
N ASP A 326 -20.93 36.92 4.85
CA ASP A 326 -20.94 38.39 4.86
C ASP A 326 -20.52 38.98 3.49
N ILE A 327 -20.62 38.22 2.39
CA ILE A 327 -20.11 38.63 1.08
C ILE A 327 -20.73 39.93 0.55
N LEU A 328 -22.02 40.17 0.82
CA LEU A 328 -22.72 41.37 0.36
C LEU A 328 -22.17 42.64 1.03
N GLN A 329 -21.81 42.55 2.31
CA GLN A 329 -21.22 43.67 3.04
C GLN A 329 -19.83 44.01 2.48
N ARG A 330 -19.01 43.00 2.20
CA ARG A 330 -17.69 43.21 1.59
C ARG A 330 -17.78 43.76 0.16
N LEU A 331 -18.82 43.38 -0.59
CA LEU A 331 -19.06 43.91 -1.93
C LEU A 331 -19.40 45.41 -1.85
N GLU A 332 -20.26 45.81 -0.92
CA GLU A 332 -20.64 47.21 -0.72
C GLU A 332 -19.45 48.10 -0.36
N GLU A 333 -18.54 47.62 0.51
CA GLU A 333 -17.29 48.31 0.83
C GLU A 333 -16.38 48.49 -0.41
N LEU A 334 -16.29 47.45 -1.24
CA LEU A 334 -15.45 47.46 -2.44
C LEU A 334 -16.02 48.39 -3.52
N GLU A 335 -17.35 48.41 -3.71
CA GLU A 335 -18.03 49.35 -4.60
C GLU A 335 -17.86 50.80 -4.14
N GLN A 336 -17.86 51.07 -2.82
CA GLN A 336 -17.55 52.40 -2.28
C GLN A 336 -16.11 52.82 -2.58
N GLU A 337 -15.14 51.92 -2.41
CA GLU A 337 -13.73 52.18 -2.77
C GLU A 337 -13.55 52.41 -4.27
N GLU A 338 -14.23 51.64 -5.13
CA GLU A 338 -14.20 51.83 -6.57
C GLU A 338 -14.86 53.14 -6.99
N GLY A 339 -15.98 53.51 -6.37
CA GLY A 339 -16.63 54.80 -6.60
C GLY A 339 -15.73 55.99 -6.25
N ILE A 340 -14.98 55.91 -5.13
CA ILE A 340 -13.98 56.91 -4.76
C ILE A 340 -12.86 56.97 -5.81
N ARG A 341 -12.32 55.81 -6.21
CA ARG A 341 -11.25 55.73 -7.23
C ARG A 341 -11.71 56.25 -8.60
N GLN A 342 -12.95 56.00 -8.99
CA GLN A 342 -13.49 56.41 -10.27
C GLN A 342 -13.73 57.93 -10.30
N ALA A 343 -14.17 58.54 -9.20
CA ALA A 343 -14.25 59.99 -9.08
C ALA A 343 -12.87 60.66 -9.20
N GLU A 344 -11.84 60.08 -8.57
CA GLU A 344 -10.45 60.56 -8.71
C GLU A 344 -9.90 60.40 -10.13
N ALA A 345 -10.27 59.31 -10.83
CA ALA A 345 -9.85 59.06 -12.21
C ALA A 345 -10.60 59.90 -13.25
N GLU A 346 -11.89 60.20 -13.04
CA GLU A 346 -12.65 61.14 -13.87
C GLU A 346 -12.09 62.57 -13.79
N ASP A 347 -11.50 62.96 -12.65
CA ASP A 347 -10.75 64.21 -12.52
C ASP A 347 -9.41 64.20 -13.28
N GLU A 348 -8.81 63.02 -13.52
CA GLU A 348 -7.57 62.88 -14.32
C GLU A 348 -7.84 62.80 -15.84
N ASP A 349 -9.02 62.35 -16.28
CA ASP A 349 -9.43 62.27 -17.70
C ASP A 349 -9.97 63.60 -18.27
N PHE A 350 -10.00 64.68 -17.48
CA PHE A 350 -10.10 66.05 -18.00
C PHE A 350 -8.78 66.45 -18.70
N GLU A 351 -8.49 65.81 -19.84
CA GLU A 351 -7.45 66.27 -20.76
C GLU A 351 -7.77 67.70 -21.21
N MET A 352 -6.97 68.62 -20.72
CA MET A 352 -6.98 70.02 -21.08
C MET A 352 -6.71 70.15 -22.60
N ASP A 353 -7.74 70.50 -23.38
CA ASP A 353 -7.64 70.77 -24.83
C ASP A 353 -6.57 71.83 -25.12
N GLY A 354 -5.36 71.36 -25.42
CA GLY A 354 -4.24 72.19 -25.83
C GLY A 354 -4.46 72.69 -27.25
N LYS A 355 -4.75 73.99 -27.39
CA LYS A 355 -4.69 74.84 -28.60
C LYS A 355 -4.55 74.08 -29.94
N GLU A 356 -5.63 74.10 -30.72
CA GLU A 356 -5.66 73.60 -32.10
C GLU A 356 -4.46 74.13 -32.90
N LEU A 357 -3.60 73.22 -33.39
CA LEU A 357 -2.49 73.56 -34.26
C LEU A 357 -3.02 74.02 -35.63
N THR A 358 -2.38 75.03 -36.20
CA THR A 358 -2.71 75.54 -37.54
C THR A 358 -2.51 74.45 -38.62
N PRO A 359 -3.24 74.50 -39.75
CA PRO A 359 -3.14 73.47 -40.79
C PRO A 359 -1.72 73.29 -41.34
N GLU A 360 -0.92 74.37 -41.37
CA GLU A 360 0.52 74.31 -41.75
C GLU A 360 1.36 73.55 -40.72
N GLU A 361 1.10 73.74 -39.42
CA GLU A 361 1.78 73.00 -38.37
C GLU A 361 1.39 71.52 -38.37
N GLN A 362 0.13 71.21 -38.71
CA GLN A 362 -0.37 69.84 -38.80
C GLN A 362 0.28 69.08 -39.96
N GLU A 363 0.49 69.75 -41.10
CA GLU A 363 1.20 69.18 -42.25
C GLU A 363 2.70 68.97 -41.93
N ALA A 364 3.34 69.95 -41.26
CA ALA A 364 4.71 69.80 -40.78
C ALA A 364 4.85 68.64 -39.76
N LEU A 365 3.89 68.49 -38.84
CA LEU A 365 3.90 67.41 -37.85
C LEU A 365 3.67 66.05 -38.50
N ALA A 366 2.83 65.98 -39.54
CA ALA A 366 2.65 64.79 -40.36
C ALA A 366 3.92 64.42 -41.13
N GLU A 367 4.64 65.38 -41.71
CA GLU A 367 5.94 65.15 -42.34
C GLU A 367 7.00 64.68 -41.33
N ILE A 368 7.05 65.27 -40.15
CA ILE A 368 7.96 64.86 -39.07
C ILE A 368 7.64 63.42 -38.62
N ARG A 369 6.36 63.07 -38.47
CA ARG A 369 5.91 61.71 -38.12
C ARG A 369 6.27 60.70 -39.21
N LYS A 370 6.04 61.04 -40.49
CA LYS A 370 6.44 60.21 -41.64
C LYS A 370 7.96 60.01 -41.71
N LYS A 371 8.74 61.06 -41.48
CA LYS A 371 10.22 60.98 -41.46
C LYS A 371 10.73 60.16 -40.28
N LYS A 372 10.11 60.30 -39.09
CA LYS A 372 10.42 59.48 -37.91
C LYS A 372 10.08 58.00 -38.15
N SER A 373 8.93 57.69 -38.73
CA SER A 373 8.52 56.30 -38.98
C SER A 373 9.47 55.59 -39.95
N LEU A 374 9.90 56.28 -41.02
CA LEU A 374 10.93 55.79 -41.95
C LEU A 374 12.26 55.54 -41.24
N LEU A 375 12.70 56.45 -40.37
CA LEU A 375 13.93 56.30 -39.58
C LEU A 375 13.87 55.10 -38.62
N ILE A 376 12.72 54.88 -37.98
CA ILE A 376 12.48 53.72 -37.10
C ILE A 376 12.46 52.42 -37.90
N GLN A 377 11.80 52.38 -39.06
CA GLN A 377 11.82 51.21 -39.94
C GLN A 377 13.24 50.89 -40.42
N GLU A 378 14.01 51.89 -40.86
CA GLU A 378 15.42 51.70 -41.20
C GLU A 378 16.24 51.16 -40.03
N HIS A 379 16.01 51.67 -38.82
CA HIS A 379 16.69 51.19 -37.62
C HIS A 379 16.31 49.74 -37.28
N ARG A 380 15.02 49.37 -37.38
CA ARG A 380 14.55 47.98 -37.21
C ARG A 380 15.15 47.04 -38.25
N MET A 381 15.28 47.48 -39.51
CA MET A 381 15.95 46.71 -40.57
C MET A 381 17.46 46.55 -40.28
N LYS A 382 18.14 47.59 -39.76
CA LYS A 382 19.54 47.49 -39.32
C LYS A 382 19.71 46.59 -38.09
N LYS A 383 18.74 46.59 -37.16
CA LYS A 383 18.77 45.79 -35.91
C LYS A 383 18.39 44.32 -36.12
N SER A 384 17.42 44.01 -36.98
CA SER A 384 17.08 42.62 -37.34
C SER A 384 18.24 41.89 -38.04
N ILE A 385 19.04 42.60 -38.82
CA ILE A 385 20.31 42.09 -39.37
C ILE A 385 21.35 41.87 -38.24
N ALA A 386 21.28 42.65 -37.15
CA ALA A 386 22.20 42.57 -36.01
C ALA A 386 21.92 41.40 -35.04
N GLU A 387 20.66 40.95 -34.93
CA GLU A 387 20.29 39.77 -34.11
C GLU A 387 20.86 38.46 -34.68
N SER A 388 21.13 38.42 -35.99
CA SER A 388 21.70 37.25 -36.67
C SER A 388 23.21 37.37 -36.97
N ARG A 389 23.79 38.59 -36.95
CA ARG A 389 25.23 38.85 -37.23
C ARG A 389 25.74 40.11 -36.50
N PRO A 390 26.99 40.16 -36.04
CA PRO A 390 27.55 41.37 -35.42
C PRO A 390 27.61 42.56 -36.40
N ILE A 391 27.25 43.75 -35.92
CA ILE A 391 27.30 45.01 -36.70
C ILE A 391 28.75 45.33 -37.06
N VAL A 392 29.05 45.48 -38.35
CA VAL A 392 30.39 45.82 -38.84
C VAL A 392 30.73 47.27 -38.45
N PRO A 393 31.86 47.53 -37.79
CA PRO A 393 32.28 48.90 -37.48
C PRO A 393 32.40 49.74 -38.75
N ARG A 394 31.93 50.99 -38.73
CA ARG A 394 31.95 51.91 -39.89
C ARG A 394 33.34 52.12 -40.53
N LYS A 395 34.42 51.83 -39.80
CA LYS A 395 35.80 51.86 -40.30
C LYS A 395 36.07 50.80 -41.40
N PHE A 396 35.33 49.70 -41.41
CA PHE A 396 35.44 48.62 -42.38
C PHE A 396 34.27 48.68 -43.37
N ASP A 397 34.42 49.52 -44.40
CA ASP A 397 33.42 49.67 -45.47
C ASP A 397 33.57 48.56 -46.52
N LYS A 398 33.02 47.37 -46.20
CA LYS A 398 33.08 46.21 -47.10
C LYS A 398 32.41 46.45 -48.46
N ASP A 399 31.36 47.28 -48.48
CA ASP A 399 30.53 47.54 -49.65
C ASP A 399 30.94 48.82 -50.41
N ARG A 400 31.99 49.53 -49.97
CA ARG A 400 32.45 50.82 -50.53
C ARG A 400 31.34 51.88 -50.64
N LYS A 401 30.42 51.89 -49.67
CA LYS A 401 29.27 52.79 -49.65
C LYS A 401 29.58 54.19 -49.13
N PHE A 402 30.76 54.45 -48.57
CA PHE A 402 31.19 55.77 -48.10
C PHE A 402 32.06 56.48 -49.14
N ASN A 403 31.45 56.86 -50.27
CA ASN A 403 32.10 57.66 -51.31
C ASN A 403 31.83 59.17 -51.11
N THR A 404 32.64 60.01 -51.78
CA THR A 404 32.50 61.48 -51.72
C THR A 404 31.15 61.95 -52.27
N GLU A 405 30.55 61.20 -53.20
CA GLU A 405 29.26 61.51 -53.81
C GLU A 405 28.10 61.35 -52.83
N ARG A 406 28.04 60.24 -52.09
CA ARG A 406 27.01 60.00 -51.06
C ARG A 406 27.12 61.01 -49.93
N MET A 407 28.35 61.31 -49.50
CA MET A 407 28.60 62.33 -48.48
C MET A 407 28.10 63.70 -48.96
N GLY A 408 28.39 64.08 -50.21
CA GLY A 408 27.91 65.33 -50.80
C GLY A 408 26.39 65.42 -50.85
N ARG A 409 25.71 64.34 -51.28
CA ARG A 409 24.23 64.28 -51.31
C ARG A 409 23.60 64.40 -49.92
N GLN A 410 24.18 63.75 -48.90
CA GLN A 410 23.65 63.83 -47.53
C GLN A 410 23.84 65.20 -46.89
N LEU A 411 24.98 65.86 -47.12
CA LEU A 411 25.23 67.22 -46.61
C LEU A 411 24.32 68.24 -47.29
N SER A 412 24.14 68.12 -48.61
CA SER A 412 23.21 68.97 -49.37
C SER A 412 21.76 68.78 -48.92
N ALA A 413 21.32 67.55 -48.63
CA ALA A 413 19.99 67.27 -48.07
C ALA A 413 19.79 67.81 -46.63
N LEU A 414 20.89 68.11 -45.92
CA LEU A 414 20.89 68.79 -44.62
C LEU A 414 21.03 70.31 -44.75
N GLY A 415 21.11 70.85 -45.99
CA GLY A 415 21.26 72.28 -46.26
C GLY A 415 22.69 72.83 -46.13
N LEU A 416 23.71 71.97 -46.09
CA LEU A 416 25.12 72.35 -45.96
C LEU A 416 25.86 72.24 -47.30
N ASP A 417 26.72 73.21 -47.61
CA ASP A 417 27.55 73.18 -48.84
C ASP A 417 28.69 72.15 -48.74
N PRO A 418 28.73 71.12 -49.62
CA PRO A 418 29.71 70.04 -49.54
C PRO A 418 31.08 70.37 -50.18
N ALA A 419 31.27 71.53 -50.82
CA ALA A 419 32.48 71.84 -51.60
C ALA A 419 33.80 71.70 -50.81
N LEU A 420 33.83 72.22 -49.57
CA LEU A 420 35.01 72.18 -48.70
C LEU A 420 35.32 70.76 -48.16
N ALA A 421 34.30 69.93 -47.96
CA ALA A 421 34.48 68.55 -47.48
C ALA A 421 35.01 67.62 -48.58
N ILE A 422 34.49 67.79 -49.81
CA ILE A 422 34.89 66.99 -50.98
C ILE A 422 36.35 67.28 -51.37
N SER A 423 36.77 68.55 -51.35
CA SER A 423 38.14 68.95 -51.66
C SER A 423 39.17 68.35 -50.67
N ARG A 424 38.83 68.34 -49.38
CA ARG A 424 39.65 67.74 -48.31
C ARG A 424 39.77 66.20 -48.41
N ALA A 425 38.71 65.53 -48.88
CA ALA A 425 38.73 64.08 -49.09
C ALA A 425 39.57 63.69 -50.32
N ARG A 426 39.49 64.48 -51.40
CA ARG A 426 40.28 64.27 -52.63
C ARG A 426 41.79 64.47 -52.43
N SER A 427 42.22 65.36 -51.53
CA SER A 427 43.65 65.64 -51.27
C SER A 427 44.37 64.53 -50.48
N ARG A 428 43.65 63.69 -49.72
CA ARG A 428 44.22 62.57 -48.93
C ARG A 428 44.44 61.26 -49.72
N GLY A 429 43.90 61.15 -50.93
CA GLY A 429 43.92 59.92 -51.74
C GLY A 429 45.19 59.65 -52.57
N ARG A 430 46.23 60.50 -52.49
CA ARG A 430 47.47 60.32 -53.26
C ARG A 430 48.68 60.06 -52.36
N LYS A 431 49.20 58.83 -52.37
CA LYS A 431 50.64 58.55 -52.25
C LYS A 431 51.06 57.17 -52.77
N ARG A 432 51.94 57.25 -53.78
CA ARG A 432 53.08 56.38 -54.18
C ARG A 432 52.85 54.90 -54.51
N GLU A 433 52.95 54.62 -55.81
CA GLU A 433 53.52 53.38 -56.33
C GLU A 433 54.97 53.19 -55.84
N ARG A 434 55.28 51.96 -55.40
CA ARG A 434 56.64 51.38 -55.42
C ARG A 434 56.50 49.99 -56.02
N SER A 435 57.14 49.81 -57.16
CA SER A 435 57.27 48.57 -57.91
C SER A 435 58.12 47.54 -57.17
N VAL A 436 57.67 46.27 -57.16
CA VAL A 436 58.52 45.10 -57.42
C VAL A 436 57.65 44.09 -58.17
N ASP A 437 57.59 44.26 -59.48
CA ASP A 437 57.16 43.21 -60.40
C ASP A 437 58.43 42.73 -61.12
N LYS A 438 58.80 41.47 -60.91
CA LYS A 438 59.77 40.77 -61.75
C LYS A 438 59.49 39.28 -61.66
N ARG A 439 58.71 38.78 -62.60
CA ARG A 439 59.14 37.85 -63.66
C ARG A 439 57.93 37.39 -64.47
N HIS A 440 58.01 37.65 -65.76
CA HIS A 440 57.23 37.01 -66.81
C HIS A 440 58.23 36.39 -67.82
N GLY A 441 57.75 35.40 -68.57
CA GLY A 441 58.50 34.46 -69.44
C GLY A 441 58.35 33.04 -68.90
N ASP A 442 57.73 32.06 -69.58
CA ASP A 442 57.68 31.83 -71.03
C ASP A 442 56.49 30.94 -71.46
N VAL A 443 56.15 31.03 -72.76
CA VAL A 443 55.42 30.20 -73.77
C VAL A 443 54.65 28.90 -73.36
N ASP A 444 53.56 28.42 -74.00
CA ASP A 444 53.22 28.30 -75.44
C ASP A 444 51.71 28.02 -75.68
N ASP A 445 51.27 28.42 -76.89
CA ASP A 445 50.20 27.98 -77.80
C ASP A 445 49.02 27.06 -77.38
N ALA A 446 47.80 27.48 -77.76
CA ALA A 446 47.03 26.88 -78.88
C ALA A 446 45.56 27.41 -78.95
N MET A 447 45.05 27.49 -80.19
CA MET A 447 43.77 28.00 -80.68
C MET A 447 42.51 27.27 -80.14
N GLU A 448 41.38 27.99 -79.94
CA GLU A 448 40.07 27.79 -80.63
C GLU A 448 38.91 28.65 -80.05
N MET A 449 37.85 28.79 -80.86
CA MET A 449 36.68 29.69 -80.81
C MET A 449 35.67 29.52 -79.65
N ASP A 450 34.85 30.57 -79.49
CA ASP A 450 33.81 30.89 -78.49
C ASP A 450 32.84 29.78 -78.05
N VAL A 451 32.52 29.73 -76.74
CA VAL A 451 31.17 29.76 -76.11
C VAL A 451 31.29 29.99 -74.59
N ASP A 452 30.45 30.88 -74.05
CA ASP A 452 30.05 31.15 -72.65
C ASP A 452 30.67 30.34 -71.48
N GLN A 453 31.43 31.02 -70.59
CA GLN A 453 31.27 31.03 -69.10
C GLN A 453 32.49 31.65 -68.36
N PRO A 454 32.33 32.11 -67.10
CA PRO A 454 33.26 33.02 -66.42
C PRO A 454 34.55 32.35 -65.94
N LYS A 455 35.69 33.04 -66.10
CA LYS A 455 36.98 32.57 -65.60
C LYS A 455 37.10 32.71 -64.07
N LYS A 456 37.00 31.54 -63.45
CA LYS A 456 37.52 31.12 -62.13
C LYS A 456 38.77 31.88 -61.66
N LYS A 457 38.79 32.21 -60.36
CA LYS A 457 39.93 31.82 -59.50
C LYS A 457 39.41 31.12 -58.24
N LEU A 458 39.33 29.79 -58.33
CA LEU A 458 39.63 28.93 -57.19
C LEU A 458 41.08 29.22 -56.78
N ARG A 459 41.27 29.69 -55.55
CA ARG A 459 42.47 29.35 -54.79
C ARG A 459 42.02 28.46 -53.64
N MET A 460 42.54 27.24 -53.65
CA MET A 460 42.23 26.16 -52.72
C MET A 460 42.11 26.62 -51.26
N ARG A 461 40.97 26.31 -50.64
CA ARG A 461 40.89 26.04 -49.21
C ARG A 461 41.65 24.74 -48.93
N SER A 462 42.70 24.79 -48.13
CA SER A 462 42.99 23.72 -47.19
C SER A 462 42.74 24.25 -45.78
N ARG A 463 41.66 23.73 -45.19
CA ARG A 463 41.31 23.87 -43.78
C ARG A 463 42.48 23.35 -42.93
N SER A 464 43.01 24.19 -42.05
CA SER A 464 43.70 23.74 -40.85
C SER A 464 43.27 24.63 -39.69
N LEU A 465 42.52 24.02 -38.77
CA LEU A 465 42.41 24.48 -37.39
C LEU A 465 43.82 24.70 -36.82
N SER A 466 43.91 25.70 -35.94
CA SER A 466 45.02 26.05 -35.05
C SER A 466 46.32 26.60 -35.66
N ARG A 467 46.48 27.91 -35.52
CA ARG A 467 47.61 28.54 -34.81
C ARG A 467 47.14 29.90 -34.28
N SER A 468 46.91 30.01 -32.97
CA SER A 468 47.87 30.49 -31.98
C SER A 468 47.96 32.02 -31.94
N GLN A 469 47.23 32.62 -31.00
CA GLN A 469 47.82 33.69 -30.21
C GLN A 469 47.89 33.24 -28.76
N SER A 470 49.12 33.30 -28.27
CA SER A 470 49.67 32.92 -26.99
C SER A 470 49.04 33.65 -25.80
N LYS A 471 48.52 32.89 -24.84
CA LYS A 471 48.68 33.14 -23.40
C LYS A 471 48.81 31.80 -22.66
N SER A 472 49.74 31.77 -21.72
CA SER A 472 50.16 30.65 -20.85
C SER A 472 49.00 29.83 -20.27
N ARG A 473 49.12 28.49 -20.31
CA ARG A 473 48.16 27.52 -19.73
C ARG A 473 48.85 26.56 -18.74
N PRO A 474 48.20 26.17 -17.64
CA PRO A 474 48.78 25.29 -16.62
C PRO A 474 48.80 23.80 -17.07
N PRO A 475 49.68 22.96 -16.49
CA PRO A 475 50.03 21.64 -17.04
C PRO A 475 48.99 20.51 -16.89
N SER A 476 47.83 20.76 -16.26
CA SER A 476 46.88 19.71 -15.86
C SER A 476 45.59 19.61 -16.69
N GLU A 477 45.39 20.48 -17.69
CA GLU A 477 44.21 20.42 -18.56
C GLU A 477 44.47 19.52 -19.79
N ILE A 478 43.93 18.29 -19.78
CA ILE A 478 43.93 17.43 -20.97
C ILE A 478 42.96 18.04 -21.99
N VAL A 479 43.46 18.43 -23.17
CA VAL A 479 42.60 18.99 -24.23
C VAL A 479 41.85 17.86 -24.93
N PRO A 480 40.52 17.94 -25.11
CA PRO A 480 39.77 16.96 -25.87
C PRO A 480 40.32 16.79 -27.29
N GLY A 481 41.02 15.67 -27.49
CA GLY A 481 41.64 15.30 -28.75
C GLY A 481 43.17 15.27 -28.75
N GLU A 482 43.85 15.61 -27.66
CA GLU A 482 45.24 15.18 -27.43
C GLU A 482 45.24 13.66 -27.25
N GLY A 483 45.90 12.96 -28.17
CA GLY A 483 45.90 11.48 -28.26
C GLY A 483 45.43 10.92 -29.61
N PHE A 484 44.82 11.73 -30.48
CA PHE A 484 44.49 11.32 -31.86
C PHE A 484 45.50 11.87 -32.86
N LYS A 485 46.02 10.99 -33.72
CA LYS A 485 47.12 11.28 -34.65
C LYS A 485 46.69 12.17 -35.82
N ASP A 486 45.48 11.94 -36.34
CA ASP A 486 44.98 12.61 -37.54
C ASP A 486 43.68 13.39 -37.30
N SER A 487 43.49 14.46 -38.07
CA SER A 487 42.28 15.28 -38.05
C SER A 487 41.01 14.47 -38.37
N ALA A 488 41.12 13.46 -39.25
CA ALA A 488 40.03 12.56 -39.59
C ALA A 488 39.62 11.68 -38.39
N GLN A 489 40.59 11.16 -37.64
CA GLN A 489 40.33 10.37 -36.43
C GLN A 489 39.66 11.23 -35.36
N LYS A 490 40.12 12.48 -35.19
CA LYS A 490 39.51 13.44 -34.25
C LYS A 490 38.03 13.71 -34.60
N VAL A 491 37.72 13.95 -35.88
CA VAL A 491 36.33 14.15 -36.33
C VAL A 491 35.48 12.89 -36.12
N LYS A 492 36.04 11.70 -36.36
CA LYS A 492 35.36 10.42 -36.14
C LYS A 492 35.07 10.19 -34.65
N ALA A 493 36.01 10.49 -33.76
CA ALA A 493 35.85 10.41 -32.31
C ALA A 493 34.75 11.38 -31.81
N PHE A 494 34.74 12.63 -32.29
CA PHE A 494 33.67 13.59 -31.97
C PHE A 494 32.28 13.11 -32.43
N LYS A 495 32.19 12.52 -33.62
CA LYS A 495 30.92 11.94 -34.12
C LYS A 495 30.47 10.75 -33.28
N LEU A 496 31.40 9.88 -32.85
CA LEU A 496 31.12 8.75 -31.97
C LEU A 496 30.66 9.21 -30.58
N GLY A 497 31.31 10.22 -29.99
CA GLY A 497 30.88 10.82 -28.72
C GLY A 497 29.48 11.44 -28.80
N LYS A 498 29.15 12.15 -29.89
CA LYS A 498 27.78 12.63 -30.10
C LYS A 498 26.77 11.50 -30.28
N LYS A 499 27.18 10.36 -30.85
CA LYS A 499 26.31 9.19 -31.04
C LYS A 499 26.05 8.44 -29.73
N SER A 500 27.05 8.33 -28.85
CA SER A 500 26.89 7.65 -27.54
C SER A 500 25.94 8.40 -26.60
N ILE A 501 25.90 9.73 -26.68
CA ILE A 501 25.01 10.58 -25.87
C ILE A 501 23.53 10.43 -26.25
N LYS A 502 23.19 9.99 -27.47
CA LYS A 502 21.79 9.93 -27.96
C LYS A 502 20.84 9.13 -27.07
N ARG A 503 21.27 7.98 -26.52
CA ARG A 503 20.42 7.16 -25.63
C ARG A 503 20.09 7.90 -24.34
N ARG A 504 21.08 8.59 -23.76
CA ARG A 504 20.91 9.37 -22.54
C ARG A 504 19.98 10.57 -22.75
N ASN A 505 20.11 11.27 -23.87
CA ASN A 505 19.22 12.39 -24.20
C ASN A 505 17.79 11.92 -24.47
N LYS A 506 17.61 10.71 -25.01
CA LYS A 506 16.27 10.10 -25.17
C LYS A 506 15.61 9.84 -23.82
N ASP A 507 16.40 9.46 -22.80
CA ASP A 507 15.95 9.31 -21.41
C ASP A 507 15.88 10.65 -20.64
N ALA A 508 16.13 11.79 -21.31
CA ALA A 508 16.12 13.14 -20.73
C ALA A 508 17.03 13.35 -19.49
N ARG A 509 18.16 12.62 -19.38
CA ARG A 509 19.07 12.78 -18.23
C ARG A 509 19.91 14.05 -18.34
N CYS A 510 20.19 14.69 -17.21
CA CYS A 510 20.92 15.97 -17.16
C CYS A 510 22.39 15.86 -17.62
N GLY A 511 23.01 14.67 -17.51
CA GLY A 511 24.40 14.47 -17.92
C GLY A 511 24.90 13.05 -17.68
N GLU A 512 26.19 12.81 -17.94
CA GLU A 512 26.80 11.47 -17.81
C GLU A 512 26.78 10.93 -16.37
N ALA A 513 26.83 11.85 -15.40
CA ALA A 513 26.79 11.58 -13.98
C ALA A 513 25.37 11.29 -13.46
N ASP A 514 24.33 11.60 -14.23
CA ASP A 514 22.95 11.41 -13.83
C ASP A 514 22.52 9.95 -14.02
N ARG A 515 22.56 9.22 -12.91
CA ARG A 515 22.26 7.78 -12.80
C ARG A 515 21.17 7.51 -11.76
N VAL A 516 20.32 8.51 -11.46
CA VAL A 516 19.25 8.36 -10.47
C VAL A 516 18.24 7.32 -10.94
N ILE A 517 17.94 6.34 -10.09
CA ILE A 517 16.93 5.31 -10.35
C ILE A 517 15.65 5.72 -9.60
N PRO A 518 14.60 6.20 -10.29
CA PRO A 518 13.37 6.59 -9.63
C PRO A 518 12.63 5.36 -9.09
N ASN A 519 12.08 5.47 -7.88
CA ASN A 519 11.24 4.43 -7.32
C ASN A 519 9.82 4.54 -7.88
N LEU A 520 9.53 3.79 -8.94
CA LEU A 520 8.23 3.82 -9.63
C LEU A 520 7.07 3.28 -8.79
N ARG A 521 7.36 2.41 -7.81
CA ARG A 521 6.35 1.81 -6.93
C ARG A 521 6.77 1.92 -5.46
N PRO A 522 6.73 3.13 -4.89
CA PRO A 522 7.21 3.32 -3.54
C PRO A 522 6.25 2.65 -2.55
N LYS A 523 6.82 1.86 -1.63
CA LYS A 523 6.07 0.98 -0.72
C LYS A 523 4.98 1.70 0.07
N HIS A 524 5.22 2.92 0.52
CA HIS A 524 4.27 3.72 1.29
C HIS A 524 3.03 4.20 0.48
N LEU A 525 3.00 4.01 -0.85
CA LEU A 525 1.81 4.19 -1.69
C LEU A 525 1.01 2.90 -1.85
N PHE A 526 1.70 1.76 -2.00
CA PHE A 526 1.11 0.50 -2.47
C PHE A 526 0.99 -0.58 -1.39
N SER A 527 1.52 -0.33 -0.19
CA SER A 527 1.51 -1.27 0.93
C SER A 527 0.75 -0.68 2.11
N GLY A 528 -0.24 -1.43 2.60
CA GLY A 528 -1.10 -1.05 3.72
C GLY A 528 -2.46 -0.54 3.27
N LYS A 529 -3.49 -0.80 4.07
CA LYS A 529 -4.83 -0.24 3.88
C LYS A 529 -5.04 0.87 4.92
N ARG A 530 -5.71 1.95 4.53
CA ARG A 530 -6.10 3.02 5.48
C ARG A 530 -7.19 2.46 6.40
N SER A 531 -6.89 2.35 7.69
CA SER A 531 -7.86 2.01 8.74
C SER A 531 -8.40 3.28 9.40
N ILE A 532 -9.51 3.16 10.11
CA ILE A 532 -10.08 4.25 10.93
C ILE A 532 -9.06 4.61 12.02
N GLY A 533 -8.59 5.86 12.05
CA GLY A 533 -7.56 6.36 12.98
C GLY A 533 -6.50 7.25 12.32
N LYS A 534 -5.28 7.26 12.88
CA LYS A 534 -4.16 8.06 12.35
C LYS A 534 -3.77 7.62 10.93
N THR A 535 -3.79 8.56 10.00
CA THR A 535 -3.40 8.35 8.61
C THR A 535 -1.89 8.56 8.42
N GLN A 536 -1.31 7.92 7.41
CA GLN A 536 0.12 8.06 7.08
C GLN A 536 0.43 9.32 6.26
N ARG A 537 -0.59 10.03 5.79
CA ARG A 537 -0.48 11.27 5.01
C ARG A 537 -1.56 12.22 5.48
N ARG A 538 -1.22 13.51 5.46
CA ARG A 538 -2.11 14.60 5.81
C ARG A 538 -3.31 14.64 4.88
#